data_AF-A0A2D6WS39-F1
#
_entry.id   AF-A0A2D6WS39-F1
#
_cell.length_a   1.000
_cell.length_b   1.000
_cell.length_c   1.000
_cell.angle_alpha   90.00
_cell.angle_beta   90.00
_cell.angle_gamma   90.00
#
_symmetry.space_group_name_H-M   'P 1'
#
loop_
_entity.id
_entity.type
_entity.pdbx_description
1 polymer ?
#
loop_
_entity_poly.entity_id
_entity_poly.type
_entity_poly.pdbx_seq_one_letter_code
_entity_poly.pdbx_strand_id
1 'polypeptide(L)' 'MEKVTMTCMTTKQKFEVENPPVVVLSNGRYAYRVKCPWEGKNGKELHAFKFCSAEAYARYTKMQEQAEQETPEEP' A
#
# COMPACT_ATOMS: atom_id res chain seq x y z
N MET A 1 13.55 -5.93 -3.41
CA MET A 1 12.37 -5.68 -2.56
C MET A 1 12.41 -4.25 -2.09
N GLU A 2 11.35 -3.48 -2.33
CA GLU A 2 11.30 -2.06 -1.97
C GLU A 2 10.64 -1.93 -0.58
N LYS A 3 11.42 -1.49 0.42
CA LYS A 3 10.96 -1.25 1.79
C LYS A 3 10.59 0.21 1.92
N VAL A 4 9.34 0.48 2.29
CA VAL A 4 8.84 1.83 2.48
C VAL A 4 8.48 2.04 3.94
N THR A 5 9.16 2.98 4.60
CA THR A 5 8.76 3.42 5.93
C THR A 5 7.49 4.27 5.81
N MET A 6 6.41 3.80 6.42
CA MET A 6 5.12 4.49 6.51
C MET A 6 4.86 4.94 7.94
N THR A 7 4.11 6.02 8.09
CA THR A 7 3.73 6.55 9.41
C THR A 7 2.23 6.41 9.56
N CYS A 8 1.78 5.70 10.59
CA CYS A 8 0.36 5.66 10.92
C CYS A 8 -0.02 6.99 11.58
N MET A 9 -0.82 7.83 10.92
CA MET A 9 -1.12 9.18 11.42
C MET A 9 -1.86 9.17 12.76
N THR A 10 -2.65 8.13 13.04
CA THR A 10 -3.42 8.00 14.29
C THR A 10 -2.51 7.71 15.49
N THR A 11 -1.59 6.76 15.37
CA THR A 11 -0.69 6.37 16.47
C THR A 11 0.62 7.15 16.45
N LYS A 12 0.89 7.89 15.37
CA LYS A 12 2.16 8.58 15.08
C LYS A 12 3.39 7.65 15.06
N GLN A 13 3.16 6.34 14.96
CA GLN A 13 4.23 5.34 14.90
C GLN A 13 4.63 5.06 13.46
N LYS A 14 5.92 4.78 13.27
CA LYS A 14 6.50 4.41 11.97
C LYS A 14 6.64 2.90 11.90
N PHE A 15 6.40 2.35 10.72
CA PHE A 15 6.58 0.93 10.44
C PHE A 15 7.07 0.77 9.01
N GLU A 16 7.77 -0.33 8.76
CA GLU A 16 8.27 -0.66 7.44
C GLU A 16 7.29 -1.63 6.77
N VAL A 17 7.00 -1.37 5.51
CA VAL A 17 6.18 -2.26 4.69
C VAL A 17 6.96 -2.62 3.43
N GLU A 18 6.94 -3.90 3.11
CA GLU A 18 7.52 -4.44 1.88
C GLU A 18 6.44 -4.48 0.80
N ASN A 19 6.76 -3.91 -0.37
CA ASN A 19 5.85 -3.83 -1.52
C ASN A 19 4.44 -3.28 -1.17
N PRO A 20 4.34 -2.07 -0.60
CA PRO A 20 3.06 -1.51 -0.21
C PRO A 20 2.12 -1.30 -1.42
N PRO A 21 0.81 -1.51 -1.26
CA PRO A 21 -0.17 -1.23 -2.31
C PRO A 21 -0.20 0.25 -2.65
N VAL A 22 -0.23 0.59 -3.94
CA VAL A 22 -0.40 1.97 -4.40
C VAL A 22 -1.83 2.17 -4.89
N VAL A 23 -2.48 3.24 -4.42
CA VAL A 23 -3.82 3.65 -4.85
C VAL A 23 -3.78 5.02 -5.50
N VAL A 24 -4.70 5.24 -6.44
CA VAL A 24 -4.96 6.56 -7.03
C VAL A 24 -6.04 7.25 -6.19
N LEU A 25 -5.71 8.42 -5.66
CA LEU A 25 -6.63 9.25 -4.90
C LEU A 25 -7.53 10.06 -5.87
N SER A 26 -8.69 10.51 -5.39
CA SER A 26 -9.66 11.27 -6.20
C SER A 26 -9.13 12.59 -6.75
N ASN A 27 -8.00 13.08 -6.24
CA ASN A 27 -7.29 14.27 -6.74
C ASN A 27 -6.28 13.96 -7.86
N GLY A 28 -6.24 12.73 -8.37
CA GLY A 28 -5.30 12.28 -9.40
C GLY A 28 -3.88 12.00 -8.88
N ARG A 29 -3.65 12.05 -7.56
CA ARG A 29 -2.34 11.74 -6.96
C ARG A 29 -2.24 10.27 -6.57
N TYR A 30 -1.01 9.76 -6.57
CA TYR A 30 -0.68 8.40 -6.16
C TYR A 30 -0.27 8.36 -4.70
N ALA A 31 -0.74 7.38 -3.95
CA ALA A 31 -0.35 7.16 -2.57
C ALA A 31 -0.28 5.66 -2.23
N TYR A 32 0.72 5.27 -1.46
CA TYR A 32 0.75 3.99 -0.78
C TYR A 32 -0.38 3.94 0.24
N ARG A 33 -1.18 2.88 0.23
CA ARG A 33 -2.23 2.61 1.22
C ARG A 33 -1.98 1.23 1.83
N VAL A 34 -1.65 1.21 3.11
CA VAL A 34 -1.43 -0.02 3.88
C VAL A 34 -2.27 0.00 5.14
N LYS A 35 -2.65 -1.18 5.63
CA LYS A 35 -3.23 -1.32 6.96
C LYS A 35 -2.13 -1.13 8.00
N CYS A 36 -2.36 -0.28 9.00
CA CYS A 36 -1.43 -0.16 10.12
C CYS A 36 -1.44 -1.45 10.95
N PRO A 37 -0.31 -1.85 11.55
CA PRO A 37 -0.25 -3.00 12.45
C PRO A 37 -0.96 -2.74 13.79
N TRP A 38 -1.29 -1.48 14.10
CA TRP A 38 -1.98 -1.10 15.33
C TRP A 38 -3.47 -0.91 15.10
N GLU A 39 -4.23 -1.27 16.11
CA GLU A 39 -5.67 -1.07 16.15
C GLU A 39 -6.02 0.36 16.62
N GLY A 40 -7.04 0.94 16.01
CA GLY A 40 -7.55 2.25 16.39
C GLY A 40 -8.42 2.19 17.64
N LYS A 41 -8.81 3.37 18.13
CA LYS A 41 -9.73 3.47 19.27
C LYS A 41 -11.08 2.83 18.88
N ASN A 42 -11.52 1.83 19.66
CA ASN A 42 -12.72 1.00 19.44
C ASN A 42 -12.62 -0.06 18.33
N GLY A 43 -11.46 -0.73 18.15
CA GLY A 43 -11.39 -1.83 17.19
C GLY A 43 -11.36 -1.41 15.73
N LYS A 44 -11.16 -0.12 15.44
CA LYS A 44 -11.17 0.38 14.07
C LYS A 44 -9.85 0.09 13.36
N GLU A 45 -9.94 -0.46 12.16
CA GLU A 45 -8.78 -0.68 11.31
C GLU A 45 -8.17 0.65 10.86
N LEU A 46 -6.92 0.87 11.22
CA LEU A 46 -6.18 2.05 10.82
C LEU A 46 -5.49 1.81 9.49
N HIS A 47 -5.46 2.83 8.65
CA HIS A 47 -4.75 2.81 7.38
C HIS A 47 -3.72 3.93 7.35
N ALA A 48 -2.51 3.61 6.91
CA ALA A 48 -1.47 4.59 6.65
C ALA A 48 -1.47 4.95 5.16
N PHE A 49 -1.34 6.25 4.90
CA PHE A 49 -1.23 6.80 3.55
C PHE A 49 0.10 7.52 3.40
N LYS A 50 0.81 7.28 2.29
CA LYS A 50 2.04 8.00 1.96
C LYS A 50 2.05 8.35 0.48
N PHE A 51 2.20 9.63 0.15
CA PHE A 51 2.26 10.07 -1.25
C PHE A 51 3.47 9.52 -1.99
N CYS A 52 3.29 9.23 -3.27
CA CYS A 52 4.30 8.64 -4.15
C CYS A 52 4.30 9.33 -5.51
N SER A 53 5.39 9.15 -6.24
CA SER A 53 5.46 9.50 -7.66
C SER A 53 4.66 8.52 -8.52
N ALA A 54 4.29 8.96 -9.72
CA ALA A 54 3.60 8.12 -10.72
C ALA A 54 4.41 6.86 -11.09
N GLU A 55 5.74 6.95 -11.07
CA GLU A 55 6.63 5.81 -11.36
C GLU A 55 6.44 4.65 -10.37
N ALA A 56 6.20 4.94 -9.08
CA ALA A 56 5.95 3.91 -8.08
C ALA A 56 4.64 3.17 -8.36
N TYR A 57 3.60 3.90 -8.78
CA TYR A 57 2.34 3.30 -9.22
C TYR A 57 2.54 2.43 -10.46
N ALA A 58 3.24 2.93 -11.49
CA ALA A 58 3.51 2.16 -12.70
C ALA A 58 4.25 0.84 -12.40
N ARG A 59 5.23 0.86 -11.48
CA ARG A 59 5.93 -0.34 -11.04
C ARG A 59 5.01 -1.29 -10.27
N TYR A 60 4.18 -0.77 -9.36
CA TYR A 60 3.21 -1.57 -8.62
C TYR A 60 2.18 -2.24 -9.54
N THR A 61 1.57 -1.50 -10.45
CA THR A 61 0.60 -2.03 -11.43
C THR A 61 1.24 -3.09 -12.32
N LYS A 62 2.48 -2.88 -12.79
CA LYS A 62 3.21 -3.88 -13.58
C LYS A 62 3.47 -5.17 -12.79
N MET A 63 3.80 -5.05 -11.50
CA MET A 63 3.99 -6.23 -10.62
C MET A 63 2.66 -6.94 -10.33
N GLN A 64 1.57 -6.20 -10.12
CA GLN A 64 0.22 -6.76 -9.95
C GLN A 64 -0.27 -7.47 -11.22
N GLU A 65 -0.06 -6.87 -12.39
CA GLU A 65 -0.42 -7.49 -13.67
C GLU A 65 0.34 -8.79 -13.91
N GLN A 66 1.62 -8.86 -13.51
CA GLN A 66 2.39 -10.11 -13.53
C GLN A 66 1.88 -11.13 -12.51
N ALA A 67 1.58 -10.70 -11.28
CA ALA A 67 1.07 -11.59 -10.24
C ALA A 67 -0.32 -12.17 -10.57
N GLU A 68 -1.18 -11.41 -11.26
CA GLU A 68 -2.51 -11.88 -11.65
C GLU A 68 -2.46 -12.88 -12.83
N GLN A 69 -1.41 -12.84 -13.66
CA GLN A 69 -1.18 -13.81 -14.74
C GLN A 69 -0.62 -15.16 -14.27
N GLU A 70 -0.19 -15.30 -13.01
CA GLU A 70 0.38 -16.54 -12.45
C GLU A 70 -0.63 -17.36 -11.63
N THR A 71 -1.94 -17.20 -11.86
CA THR A 71 -2.96 -18.15 -11.36
C THR A 71 -3.44 -19.04 -12.53
N PRO A 72 -2.69 -20.08 -12.94
CA PRO A 72 -3.26 -21.12 -13.76
C PRO A 72 -4.30 -21.86 -12.90
N GLU A 73 -5.57 -21.65 -13.22
CA GLU A 73 -6.67 -22.52 -12.82
C GLU A 73 -6.30 -23.96 -13.22
N GLU A 74 -6.00 -24.82 -12.26
CA GLU A 74 -5.87 -26.27 -12.48
C GLU A 74 -7.28 -26.85 -12.76
N PRO A 75 -7.51 -27.51 -13.92
CA PRO A 75 -8.69 -28.35 -14.14
C PRO A 75 -8.56 -29.75 -13.51
#